data_AF-A0A7S0CAK9-F1
#
_entry.id   AF-A0A7S0CAK9-F1
#
_cell.length_a   1.000
_cell.length_b   1.000
_cell.length_c   1.000
_cell.angle_alpha   90.00
_cell.angle_beta   90.00
_cell.angle_gamma   90.00
#
_symmetry.space_group_name_H-M   'P 1'
#
loop_
_entity.id
_entity.type
_entity.pdbx_description
1 polymer ?
#
loop_
_entity_poly.entity_id
_entity_poly.type
_entity_poly.pdbx_seq_one_letter_code
_entity_poly.pdbx_strand_id
1 'polypeptide(L)'
;MSLMGYFSNIVSLLAVNVYVFFFEIGLGPIPWLIVAEMFDARYVSTAMSAASQLNWACNFFIGLMFPFINEYLHNYSFVPFAVVLLATFVFAFFLLPETQGSTPDELLQGLIRKHSATVYHDFNIEEQYVNPLDVEWKVAMEQLKKDEEKDMANGAFDYGFDPI
;
A
#
# COMPACT_ATOMS: atom_id res chain seq x y z
N MET A 1 -34.00 -11.57 40.90
CA MET A 1 -33.72 -11.59 39.45
C MET A 1 -32.52 -10.68 39.19
N SER A 2 -31.39 -11.04 39.80
CA SER A 2 -30.53 -10.09 40.50
C SER A 2 -29.10 -10.66 40.62
N LEU A 3 -28.10 -9.78 40.59
CA LEU A 3 -26.65 -10.01 40.65
C LEU A 3 -26.03 -10.88 39.53
N MET A 4 -26.55 -12.08 39.23
CA MET A 4 -25.97 -12.95 38.20
C MET A 4 -26.01 -12.35 36.79
N GLY A 5 -27.08 -11.63 36.43
CA GLY A 5 -27.17 -10.94 35.15
C GLY A 5 -26.16 -9.78 35.03
N TYR A 6 -25.90 -9.05 36.11
CA TYR A 6 -24.89 -7.99 36.13
C TYR A 6 -23.49 -8.55 35.95
N PHE A 7 -23.17 -9.66 36.61
CA PHE A 7 -21.89 -10.35 36.45
C PHE A 7 -21.66 -10.80 34.99
N SER A 8 -22.66 -11.42 34.36
CA SER A 8 -22.57 -11.81 32.94
C SER A 8 -22.35 -10.63 32.01
N ASN A 9 -23.04 -9.51 32.23
CA ASN A 9 -22.88 -8.30 31.42
C ASN A 9 -21.49 -7.67 31.60
N ILE A 10 -20.96 -7.64 32.82
CA ILE A 10 -19.61 -7.14 33.11
C ILE A 10 -18.56 -8.02 32.42
N VAL A 11 -18.70 -9.34 32.49
CA VAL A 11 -17.79 -10.28 31.82
C VAL A 11 -17.83 -10.08 30.30
N SER A 12 -19.02 -9.97 29.69
CA SER A 12 -19.15 -9.69 28.25
C SER A 12 -18.53 -8.34 27.87
N LEU A 13 -18.76 -7.31 28.67
CA LEU A 13 -18.19 -5.98 28.43
C LEU A 13 -16.67 -5.99 28.51
N LEU A 14 -16.09 -6.64 29.52
CA LEU A 14 -14.65 -6.80 29.64
C LEU A 14 -14.07 -7.61 28.48
N ALA A 15 -14.73 -8.70 28.08
CA ALA A 15 -14.29 -9.53 26.96
C ALA A 15 -14.25 -8.74 25.64
N VAL A 16 -15.29 -7.95 25.36
CA VAL A 16 -15.34 -7.09 24.16
C VAL A 16 -14.26 -6.01 24.23
N ASN A 17 -14.05 -5.38 25.39
CA ASN A 17 -13.00 -4.36 25.53
C ASN A 17 -11.60 -4.94 25.31
N VAL A 18 -11.32 -6.13 25.88
CA VAL A 18 -10.04 -6.82 25.66
C VAL A 18 -9.85 -7.14 24.17
N TYR A 19 -10.90 -7.64 23.51
CA TYR A 19 -10.87 -7.87 22.06
C TYR A 19 -10.56 -6.59 21.28
N VAL A 20 -11.26 -5.49 21.56
CA VAL A 20 -11.01 -4.20 20.90
C VAL A 20 -9.60 -3.70 21.15
N PHE A 21 -9.09 -3.82 22.39
CA PHE A 21 -7.75 -3.37 22.74
C PHE A 21 -6.65 -4.09 21.92
N PHE A 22 -6.76 -5.41 21.77
CA PHE A 22 -5.84 -6.17 20.93
C PHE A 22 -6.02 -5.88 19.44
N PHE A 23 -7.26 -5.65 19.00
CA PHE A 23 -7.55 -5.26 17.63
C PHE A 23 -6.86 -3.93 17.26
N GLU A 24 -6.98 -2.91 18.11
CA GLU A 24 -6.39 -1.58 17.88
C GLU A 24 -4.85 -1.57 17.88
N ILE A 25 -4.20 -2.48 18.61
CA ILE A 25 -2.73 -2.59 18.58
C ILE A 25 -2.25 -3.26 17.29
N GLY A 26 -3.04 -4.20 16.76
CA GLY A 26 -2.67 -5.00 15.59
C GLY A 26 -3.43 -4.57 14.34
N LEU A 27 -4.58 -5.21 14.12
CA LEU A 27 -5.35 -5.14 12.88
C LEU A 27 -6.00 -3.77 12.61
N GLY A 28 -6.03 -2.86 13.60
CA GLY A 28 -6.52 -1.49 13.42
C GLY A 28 -5.63 -0.69 12.46
N PRO A 29 -4.38 -0.36 12.84
CA PRO A 29 -3.49 0.47 12.03
C PRO A 29 -2.65 -0.32 11.02
N ILE A 30 -2.26 -1.56 11.33
CA ILE A 30 -1.25 -2.30 10.54
C ILE A 30 -1.65 -2.49 9.07
N PRO A 31 -2.88 -2.91 8.73
CA PRO A 31 -3.25 -3.12 7.32
C PRO A 31 -3.13 -1.84 6.47
N TRP A 32 -3.42 -0.68 7.05
CA TRP A 32 -3.30 0.61 6.39
C TRP A 32 -1.85 1.03 6.21
N LEU A 33 -1.02 0.77 7.22
CA LEU A 33 0.43 1.03 7.17
C LEU A 33 1.12 0.16 6.12
N ILE A 34 0.81 -1.14 6.09
CA ILE A 34 1.40 -2.06 5.11
C ILE A 34 1.10 -1.61 3.68
N VAL A 35 -0.14 -1.19 3.38
CA VAL A 35 -0.47 -0.68 2.04
C VAL A 35 0.29 0.62 1.74
N ALA A 36 0.56 1.46 2.74
CA ALA A 36 1.35 2.68 2.56
C ALA A 36 2.84 2.38 2.33
N GLU A 37 3.39 1.34 2.96
CA GLU A 37 4.81 0.99 2.88
C GLU A 37 5.14 0.08 1.69
N MET A 38 4.18 -0.73 1.22
CA MET A 38 4.39 -1.66 0.11
C MET A 38 4.37 -1.01 -1.28
N PHE A 39 3.83 0.19 -1.41
CA PHE A 39 3.63 0.85 -2.71
C PHE A 39 4.36 2.18 -2.77
N ASP A 40 4.97 2.47 -3.93
CA ASP A 40 5.54 3.79 -4.18
C ASP A 40 4.49 4.90 -4.09
N ALA A 41 4.95 6.11 -3.79
CA ALA A 41 4.12 7.31 -3.68
C ALA A 41 3.24 7.56 -4.93
N ARG A 42 3.66 7.09 -6.10
CA ARG A 42 2.87 7.17 -7.35
C ARG A 42 1.62 6.30 -7.33
N TYR A 43 1.67 5.14 -6.69
CA TYR A 43 0.62 4.12 -6.73
C TYR A 43 -0.13 3.95 -5.41
N VAL A 44 0.43 4.44 -4.30
CA VAL A 44 -0.12 4.30 -2.95
C VAL A 44 -1.57 4.79 -2.85
N SER A 45 -1.92 5.91 -3.50
CA SER A 45 -3.29 6.44 -3.50
C SER A 45 -4.30 5.51 -4.17
N THR A 46 -3.88 4.85 -5.26
CA THR A 46 -4.72 3.90 -5.99
C THR A 46 -4.85 2.60 -5.21
N ALA A 47 -3.74 2.08 -4.66
CA ALA A 47 -3.75 0.90 -3.80
C ALA A 47 -4.62 1.09 -2.56
N MET A 48 -4.47 2.24 -1.88
CA MET A 48 -5.24 2.59 -0.68
C MET A 48 -6.73 2.71 -0.97
N SER A 49 -7.11 3.29 -2.11
CA SER A 49 -8.53 3.41 -2.48
C SER A 49 -9.16 2.05 -2.80
N ALA A 50 -8.44 1.16 -3.50
CA ALA A 50 -8.90 -0.21 -3.75
C ALA A 50 -9.01 -1.02 -2.45
N ALA A 51 -8.00 -0.96 -1.58
CA ALA A 51 -8.02 -1.59 -0.27
C ALA A 51 -9.20 -1.10 0.59
N SER A 52 -9.46 0.21 0.56
CA SER A 52 -10.60 0.82 1.27
C SER A 52 -11.94 0.33 0.73
N GLN A 53 -12.11 0.26 -0.59
CA GLN A 53 -13.34 -0.24 -1.21
C GLN A 53 -13.61 -1.70 -0.83
N LEU A 54 -12.57 -2.54 -0.85
CA LEU A 54 -12.69 -3.94 -0.41
C LEU A 54 -13.04 -4.03 1.08
N ASN A 55 -12.42 -3.21 1.94
CA ASN A 55 -12.73 -3.16 3.36
C ASN A 55 -14.22 -2.82 3.61
N TRP A 56 -14.71 -1.75 2.97
CA TRP A 56 -16.11 -1.34 3.09
C TRP A 56 -17.08 -2.37 2.51
N ALA A 57 -16.73 -3.02 1.39
CA ALA A 57 -17.52 -4.10 0.82
C ALA A 57 -17.61 -5.29 1.78
N CYS A 58 -16.49 -5.72 2.36
CA CYS A 58 -16.46 -6.80 3.36
C CYS A 58 -17.32 -6.44 4.58
N ASN A 59 -17.21 -5.22 5.11
CA ASN A 59 -18.04 -4.75 6.22
C ASN A 59 -19.54 -4.79 5.89
N PHE A 60 -19.90 -4.38 4.68
CA PHE A 60 -21.29 -4.44 4.21
C PHE A 60 -21.82 -5.89 4.18
N PHE A 61 -21.06 -6.82 3.58
CA PHE A 61 -21.47 -8.22 3.53
C PHE A 61 -21.53 -8.87 4.90
N ILE A 62 -20.58 -8.59 5.79
CA ILE A 62 -20.61 -9.07 7.18
C ILE A 62 -21.85 -8.54 7.89
N GLY A 63 -22.17 -7.25 7.74
CA GLY A 63 -23.37 -6.65 8.32
C GLY A 63 -24.67 -7.30 7.83
N LEU A 64 -24.74 -7.66 6.55
CA LEU A 64 -25.88 -8.39 5.98
C LEU A 64 -25.94 -9.85 6.44
N MET A 65 -24.80 -10.53 6.53
CA MET A 65 -24.74 -11.97 6.83
C MET A 65 -24.85 -12.27 8.32
N PHE A 66 -24.40 -11.38 9.20
CA PHE A 66 -24.33 -11.64 10.65
C PHE A 66 -25.68 -12.04 11.27
N PRO A 67 -26.82 -11.41 10.95
CA PRO A 67 -28.12 -11.85 11.47
C PRO A 67 -28.44 -13.31 11.13
N PHE A 68 -28.17 -13.72 9.89
CA PHE A 68 -28.37 -15.10 9.46
C PHE A 68 -27.41 -16.04 10.19
N ILE A 69 -26.12 -15.69 10.27
CA ILE A 69 -25.13 -16.44 11.04
C ILE A 69 -25.59 -16.62 12.49
N ASN A 70 -26.12 -15.55 13.10
CA ASN A 70 -26.61 -15.57 14.47
C ASN A 70 -27.87 -16.42 14.67
N GLU A 71 -28.75 -16.46 13.68
CA GLU A 71 -29.93 -17.32 13.67
C GLU A 71 -29.56 -18.80 13.61
N TYR A 72 -28.58 -19.19 12.79
CA TYR A 72 -28.22 -20.60 12.62
C TYR A 72 -27.21 -21.12 13.66
N LEU A 73 -26.27 -20.30 14.12
CA LEU A 73 -25.16 -20.72 14.99
C LEU A 73 -25.33 -20.32 16.46
N HIS A 74 -26.25 -19.41 16.78
CA HIS A 74 -26.55 -18.97 18.15
C HIS A 74 -25.29 -18.58 18.96
N ASN A 75 -24.88 -19.42 19.92
CA ASN A 75 -23.71 -19.18 20.77
C ASN A 75 -22.38 -19.30 20.00
N TYR A 76 -22.38 -19.97 18.85
CA TYR A 76 -21.19 -20.21 18.01
C TYR A 76 -21.05 -19.21 16.86
N SER A 77 -21.84 -18.14 16.85
CA SER A 77 -21.89 -17.16 15.76
C SER A 77 -20.57 -16.42 15.54
N PHE A 78 -19.70 -16.39 16.55
CA PHE A 78 -18.35 -15.82 16.46
C PHE A 78 -17.29 -16.80 15.96
N VAL A 79 -17.57 -18.11 15.90
CA VAL A 79 -16.60 -19.13 15.47
C VAL A 79 -16.12 -18.92 14.02
N PRO A 80 -16.98 -18.62 13.03
CA PRO A 80 -16.52 -18.33 11.67
C PRO A 80 -15.54 -17.15 11.62
N PHE A 81 -15.79 -16.10 12.42
CA PHE A 81 -14.89 -14.95 12.50
C PHE A 81 -13.55 -15.29 13.14
N ALA A 82 -13.56 -16.14 14.18
CA ALA A 82 -12.32 -16.65 14.79
C ALA A 82 -11.48 -17.48 13.80
N VAL A 83 -12.12 -18.29 12.95
CA VAL A 83 -11.43 -19.05 11.90
C VAL A 83 -10.80 -18.12 10.87
N VAL A 84 -11.51 -17.10 10.41
CA VAL A 84 -10.97 -16.09 9.48
C VAL A 84 -9.82 -15.32 10.12
N LEU A 85 -9.96 -14.90 11.38
CA LEU A 85 -8.87 -14.24 12.13
C LEU A 85 -7.62 -15.11 12.23
N LEU A 86 -7.78 -16.41 12.52
CA LEU A 86 -6.67 -17.35 12.57
C LEU A 86 -6.02 -17.52 11.19
N ALA A 87 -6.82 -17.64 10.12
CA ALA A 87 -6.31 -17.73 8.76
C ALA A 87 -5.53 -16.47 8.36
N THR A 88 -6.04 -15.29 8.70
CA THR A 88 -5.36 -14.00 8.49
C THR A 88 -4.06 -13.92 9.28
N PHE A 89 -4.04 -14.40 10.54
CA PHE A 89 -2.83 -14.46 11.34
C PHE A 89 -1.76 -15.36 10.70
N VAL A 90 -2.15 -16.56 10.26
CA VAL A 90 -1.26 -17.50 9.56
C VAL A 90 -0.75 -16.88 8.25
N PHE A 91 -1.63 -16.26 7.48
CA PHE A 91 -1.25 -15.54 6.27
C PHE A 91 -0.23 -14.44 6.57
N ALA A 92 -0.50 -13.60 7.55
CA ALA A 92 0.40 -12.50 7.92
C ALA A 92 1.76 -13.02 8.42
N PHE A 93 1.77 -14.09 9.21
CA PHE A 93 3.01 -14.63 9.76
C PHE A 93 3.94 -15.24 8.70
N PHE A 94 3.40 -15.88 7.66
CA PHE A 94 4.22 -16.59 6.67
C PHE A 94 4.42 -15.84 5.34
N LEU A 95 3.42 -15.07 4.91
CA LEU A 95 3.40 -14.47 3.56
C LEU A 95 3.76 -12.98 3.56
N LEU A 96 3.42 -12.22 4.60
CA LEU A 96 3.77 -10.81 4.66
C LEU A 96 5.27 -10.63 4.95
N PRO A 97 6.01 -9.88 4.11
CA PRO A 97 7.38 -9.48 4.43
C PRO A 97 7.36 -8.45 5.55
N GLU A 98 8.46 -8.37 6.31
CA GLU A 98 8.68 -7.30 7.28
C GLU A 98 8.87 -5.98 6.52
N THR A 99 7.96 -5.03 6.70
CA THR A 99 7.97 -3.74 5.99
C THR A 99 8.73 -2.66 6.76
N GLN A 100 8.98 -2.86 8.05
CA GLN A 100 9.62 -1.86 8.91
C GLN A 100 11.03 -1.51 8.42
N GLY A 101 11.23 -0.23 8.08
CA GLY A 101 12.53 0.33 7.73
C GLY A 101 13.06 -0.10 6.35
N SER A 102 12.25 -0.76 5.53
CA SER A 102 12.58 -1.13 4.15
C SER A 102 11.99 -0.14 3.16
N THR A 103 12.69 0.12 2.07
CA THR A 103 12.13 0.92 0.96
C THR A 103 11.15 0.08 0.12
N PRO A 104 10.13 0.68 -0.53
CA PRO A 104 9.23 -0.04 -1.42
C PRO A 104 9.97 -0.82 -2.53
N ASP A 105 11.04 -0.24 -3.06
CA ASP A 105 11.92 -0.89 -4.04
C ASP A 105 12.60 -2.15 -3.48
N GLU A 106 13.14 -2.10 -2.27
CA GLU A 106 13.74 -3.27 -1.61
C GLU A 106 12.70 -4.35 -1.31
N LEU A 107 11.48 -3.96 -0.92
CA LEU A 107 10.37 -4.89 -0.69
C LEU A 107 9.95 -5.57 -2.00
N LEU A 108 9.87 -4.81 -3.10
CA LEU A 108 9.57 -5.35 -4.42
C LEU A 108 10.67 -6.32 -4.88
N GLN A 109 11.94 -5.94 -4.76
CA GLN A 109 13.07 -6.81 -5.09
C GLN A 109 13.11 -8.07 -4.21
N GLY A 110 12.80 -7.95 -2.92
CA GLY A 110 12.69 -9.07 -1.99
C GLY A 110 11.55 -10.03 -2.36
N LEU A 111 10.39 -9.48 -2.74
CA LEU A 111 9.24 -10.26 -3.22
C LEU A 111 9.55 -10.98 -4.53
N ILE A 112 10.18 -10.28 -5.48
CA ILE A 112 10.64 -10.83 -6.75
C ILE A 112 11.63 -11.96 -6.47
N ARG A 113 12.66 -11.73 -5.66
CA ARG A 113 13.67 -12.76 -5.31
C ARG A 113 13.04 -13.99 -4.67
N LYS A 114 12.06 -13.81 -3.77
CA LYS A 114 11.32 -14.92 -3.12
C LYS A 114 10.47 -15.71 -4.13
N HIS A 115 10.01 -15.08 -5.22
CA HIS A 115 9.21 -15.69 -6.30
C HIS A 115 9.97 -15.94 -7.61
N SER A 116 11.27 -15.62 -7.67
CA SER A 116 12.10 -15.59 -8.88
C SER A 116 12.44 -16.98 -9.44
N ALA A 117 12.09 -18.06 -8.74
CA ALA A 117 12.17 -19.40 -9.32
C ALA A 117 11.15 -19.61 -10.45
N THR A 118 10.12 -18.75 -10.58
CA THR A 118 8.99 -18.98 -11.49
C THR A 118 8.82 -17.95 -12.61
N VAL A 119 9.32 -16.71 -12.47
CA VAL A 119 9.10 -15.66 -13.49
C VAL A 119 10.36 -14.78 -13.65
N TYR A 120 11.18 -15.10 -14.66
CA TYR A 120 12.10 -14.12 -15.25
C TYR A 120 11.32 -13.32 -16.30
N HIS A 121 10.69 -12.23 -15.90
CA HIS A 121 10.42 -11.15 -16.83
C HIS A 121 11.23 -9.95 -16.35
N ASP A 122 12.26 -9.65 -17.12
CA ASP A 122 13.13 -8.49 -17.02
C ASP A 122 12.28 -7.22 -17.02
N PHE A 123 11.94 -6.71 -15.84
CA PHE A 123 11.39 -5.39 -15.66
C PHE A 123 12.56 -4.42 -15.59
N ASN A 124 12.99 -3.95 -16.75
CA ASN A 124 13.89 -2.81 -16.84
C ASN A 124 13.10 -1.54 -16.45
N ILE A 125 13.02 -1.25 -15.15
CA ILE A 125 12.26 -0.12 -14.59
C ILE A 125 12.85 1.24 -15.02
N GLU A 126 14.08 1.26 -15.54
CA GLU A 126 14.70 2.49 -16.07
C GLU A 126 14.03 3.01 -17.36
N GLU A 127 13.27 2.19 -18.10
CA GLU A 127 12.72 2.63 -19.38
C GLU A 127 11.38 3.38 -19.27
N GLN A 128 10.69 3.32 -18.13
CA GLN A 128 9.32 3.84 -18.01
C GLN A 128 9.19 5.21 -17.32
N TYR A 129 10.28 5.80 -16.82
CA TYR A 129 10.28 7.17 -16.29
C TYR A 129 11.20 8.09 -17.09
N VAL A 130 11.05 8.08 -18.42
CA VAL A 130 11.53 9.19 -19.25
C VAL A 130 10.41 10.24 -19.24
N ASN A 131 10.51 11.25 -18.38
CA ASN A 131 9.59 12.38 -18.42
C ASN A 131 9.75 13.05 -19.80
N PRO A 132 8.67 13.20 -20.59
CA PRO A 132 8.74 13.71 -21.96
C PRO A 132 9.42 15.08 -22.06
N LEU A 133 9.25 15.91 -21.02
CA LEU A 133 9.89 17.23 -20.93
C LEU A 133 11.42 17.11 -20.91
N ASP A 134 11.97 16.10 -20.24
CA ASP A 134 13.41 15.91 -20.11
C ASP A 134 14.06 15.57 -21.46
N VAL A 135 13.33 14.86 -22.33
CA VAL A 135 13.76 14.55 -23.70
C VAL A 135 13.71 15.80 -24.57
N GLU A 136 12.62 16.57 -24.47
CA GLU A 136 12.48 17.83 -25.20
C GLU A 136 13.56 18.84 -24.81
N TRP A 137 13.86 19.00 -23.52
CA TRP A 137 14.94 19.87 -23.05
C TRP A 137 16.32 19.42 -23.53
N LYS A 138 16.60 18.10 -23.56
CA LYS A 138 17.86 17.58 -24.10
C LYS A 138 18.01 17.87 -25.59
N VAL A 139 16.96 17.64 -26.37
CA VAL A 139 16.97 17.95 -27.81
C VAL A 139 17.11 19.45 -28.04
N ALA A 140 16.39 20.27 -27.28
CA ALA A 140 16.47 21.73 -27.36
C ALA A 140 17.88 22.25 -27.01
N MET A 141 18.51 21.73 -25.95
CA MET A 141 19.87 22.10 -25.55
C MET A 141 20.92 21.68 -26.60
N GLU A 142 20.75 20.51 -27.21
CA GLU A 142 21.62 20.06 -28.29
C GLU A 142 21.47 20.92 -29.56
N GLN A 143 20.24 21.36 -29.83
CA GLN A 143 19.95 22.28 -30.93
C GLN A 143 20.58 23.65 -30.68
N LEU A 144 20.40 24.20 -29.48
CA LEU A 144 21.03 25.46 -29.07
C LEU A 144 22.54 25.37 -29.25
N LYS A 145 23.19 24.34 -28.71
CA LYS A 145 24.64 24.17 -28.83
C LYS A 145 25.13 24.16 -30.29
N LYS A 146 24.38 23.53 -31.21
CA LYS A 146 24.70 23.53 -32.65
C LYS A 146 24.53 24.90 -33.29
N ASP A 147 23.52 25.64 -32.87
CA ASP A 147 23.27 26.99 -33.37
C ASP A 147 24.31 27.98 -32.80
N GLU A 148 24.69 27.85 -31.52
CA GLU A 148 25.83 28.55 -30.92
C GLU A 148 27.15 28.25 -31.66
N GLU A 149 27.44 26.98 -31.96
CA GLU A 149 28.64 26.58 -32.72
C GLU A 149 28.67 27.17 -34.13
N LYS A 150 27.52 27.24 -34.82
CA LYS A 150 27.40 27.89 -36.13
C LYS A 150 27.60 29.39 -36.03
N ASP A 151 27.01 30.03 -35.04
CA ASP A 151 27.11 31.47 -34.86
C ASP A 151 28.54 31.86 -34.45
N MET A 152 29.23 31.03 -33.66
CA MET A 152 30.65 31.17 -33.35
C MET A 152 31.51 31.02 -34.62
N ALA A 153 31.21 30.04 -35.47
CA ALA A 153 31.92 29.83 -36.74
C ALA A 153 31.70 30.97 -37.74
N ASN A 154 30.51 31.59 -37.71
CA ASN A 154 30.13 32.70 -38.60
C ASN A 154 30.49 34.08 -38.02
N GLY A 155 31.04 34.15 -36.80
CA GLY A 155 31.38 35.39 -36.11
C GLY A 155 30.16 36.26 -35.73
N ALA A 156 28.96 35.69 -35.78
CA ALA A 156 27.70 36.35 -35.42
C ALA A 156 27.25 36.05 -33.98
N PHE A 157 28.07 35.31 -33.23
CA PHE A 157 27.76 34.90 -31.86
C PHE A 157 27.73 36.09 -30.90
N ASP A 158 26.57 36.29 -30.28
CA ASP A 158 26.39 37.31 -29.24
C ASP A 158 26.82 36.76 -27.89
N TYR A 159 27.90 37.33 -27.34
CA TYR A 159 28.44 36.94 -26.04
C TYR A 159 27.67 37.55 -24.85
N GLY A 160 26.62 38.33 -25.10
CA GLY A 160 25.79 38.95 -24.06
C GLY A 160 26.50 40.05 -23.26
N PHE A 161 27.60 40.57 -23.79
CA PHE A 161 28.32 41.72 -23.22
C PHE A 161 27.97 42.97 -24.00
N ASP A 162 27.05 43.78 -23.46
CA ASP A 162 26.89 45.16 -23.90
C ASP A 162 28.14 45.96 -23.48
N PRO A 163 28.87 46.59 -24.41
CA PRO A 163 29.99 47.44 -24.04
C PRO A 163 29.49 48.65 -23.23
N ILE A 164 30.14 48.92 -22.10
CA ILE A 164 29.88 50.07 -21.22
C ILE A 164 30.31 51.38 -21.88
#